data_AF-A0A7Y4Z1Z9-F1
#
_entry.id   AF-A0A7Y4Z1Z9-F1
#
_cell.length_a   1.000
_cell.length_b   1.000
_cell.length_c   1.000
_cell.angle_alpha   90.00
_cell.angle_beta   90.00
_cell.angle_gamma   90.00
#
_symmetry.space_group_name_H-M   'P 1'
#
loop_
_entity.id
_entity.type
_entity.pdbx_description
1 polymer ?
#
loop_
_entity_poly.entity_id
_entity_poly.type
_entity_poly.pdbx_seq_one_letter_code
_entity_poly.pdbx_strand_id
1 'polypeptide(L)'
;MKNELINKMDDYMISALKSGDSSAIDSFLESYGYDIEVVNNIADKSFKQITFSLKGQLNSQKDEILLEKVTKYFQDAINKNIEKPISYLRNLVDSNQLAFGHRNLEKLTSDDIKELIKDHNLLDILEKLENDEKF
;
A
#
# COMPACT_ATOMS: atom_id res chain seq x y z
N MET A 1 15.90 -39.62 8.74
CA MET A 1 15.53 -39.69 7.32
C MET A 1 14.75 -38.47 6.84
N LYS A 2 13.47 -38.25 7.19
CA LYS A 2 12.69 -37.10 6.65
C LYS A 2 13.33 -35.72 6.90
N ASN A 3 13.75 -35.44 8.15
CA ASN A 3 14.36 -34.15 8.51
C ASN A 3 15.75 -33.96 7.88
N GLU A 4 16.48 -35.06 7.70
CA GLU A 4 17.80 -35.06 7.07
C GLU A 4 17.71 -34.77 5.56
N LEU A 5 16.62 -35.24 4.94
CA LEU A 5 16.31 -35.00 3.55
C LEU A 5 15.88 -33.54 3.31
N ILE A 6 15.04 -33.00 4.21
CA ILE A 6 14.62 -31.59 4.19
C ILE A 6 15.84 -30.67 4.33
N ASN A 7 16.72 -30.94 5.30
CA ASN A 7 17.93 -30.13 5.50
C ASN A 7 18.86 -30.15 4.29
N LYS A 8 19.03 -31.31 3.63
CA LYS A 8 19.82 -31.41 2.39
C LYS A 8 19.20 -30.66 1.22
N MET A 9 17.86 -30.61 1.13
CA MET A 9 17.16 -29.83 0.11
C MET A 9 17.36 -28.33 0.34
N ASP A 10 17.24 -27.86 1.58
CA ASP A 10 17.46 -26.45 1.93
C ASP A 10 18.91 -26.02 1.63
N ASP A 11 19.90 -26.82 2.02
CA ASP A 11 21.32 -26.53 1.75
C ASP A 11 21.62 -26.48 0.24
N TYR A 12 21.06 -27.41 -0.53
CA TYR A 12 21.22 -27.46 -1.98
C TYR A 12 20.54 -26.27 -2.66
N MET A 13 19.29 -25.95 -2.29
CA MET A 13 18.57 -24.80 -2.82
C MET A 13 19.30 -23.49 -2.51
N ILE A 14 19.81 -23.31 -1.28
CA ILE A 14 20.60 -22.12 -0.91
C ILE A 14 21.88 -22.04 -1.73
N SER A 15 22.56 -23.16 -1.97
CA SER A 15 23.78 -23.19 -2.79
C SER A 15 23.49 -22.86 -4.26
N ALA A 16 22.43 -23.42 -4.84
CA ALA A 16 22.04 -23.20 -6.23
C ALA A 16 21.56 -21.75 -6.47
N LEU A 17 20.80 -21.19 -5.52
CA LEU A 17 20.40 -19.78 -5.54
C LEU A 17 21.62 -18.84 -5.44
N LYS A 18 22.65 -19.22 -4.66
CA LYS A 18 23.91 -18.47 -4.56
C LYS A 18 24.80 -18.59 -5.80
N SER A 19 24.79 -19.73 -6.48
CA SER A 19 25.60 -19.98 -7.68
C SER A 19 24.92 -19.54 -8.98
N GLY A 20 23.64 -19.17 -8.95
CA GLY A 20 22.88 -18.77 -10.14
C GLY A 20 22.62 -19.91 -11.13
N ASP A 21 22.87 -21.15 -10.73
CA ASP A 21 22.79 -22.32 -11.62
C ASP A 21 21.41 -22.99 -11.51
N SER A 22 20.45 -22.43 -12.26
CA SER A 22 19.09 -22.97 -12.39
C SER A 22 19.06 -24.39 -12.98
N SER A 23 20.06 -24.74 -13.79
CA SER A 23 20.13 -26.05 -14.45
C SER A 23 20.35 -27.20 -13.47
N ALA A 24 21.01 -26.93 -12.34
CA ALA A 24 21.19 -27.89 -11.27
C ALA A 24 19.85 -28.22 -10.59
N ILE A 25 19.05 -27.18 -10.29
CA ILE A 25 17.71 -27.34 -9.69
C ILE A 25 16.78 -28.11 -10.64
N ASP A 26 16.80 -27.78 -11.93
CA ASP A 26 16.01 -28.46 -12.95
C ASP A 26 16.40 -29.94 -13.02
N SER A 27 17.70 -30.24 -13.15
CA SER A 27 18.20 -31.63 -13.18
C SER A 27 17.84 -32.42 -11.91
N PHE A 28 17.87 -31.76 -10.74
CA PHE A 28 17.45 -32.36 -9.48
C PHE A 28 15.96 -32.69 -9.51
N LEU A 29 15.09 -31.76 -9.93
CA LEU A 29 13.65 -31.98 -10.00
C LEU A 29 13.27 -33.05 -11.04
N GLU A 30 13.92 -33.07 -12.20
CA GLU A 30 13.76 -34.13 -13.21
C GLU A 30 14.11 -35.51 -12.64
N SER A 31 15.17 -35.59 -11.82
CA SER A 31 15.57 -36.87 -11.20
C SER A 31 14.52 -37.48 -10.27
N TYR A 32 13.58 -36.66 -9.76
CA TYR A 32 12.42 -37.11 -8.98
C TYR A 32 11.14 -37.30 -9.83
N GLY A 33 11.25 -37.13 -11.16
CA GLY A 33 10.15 -37.32 -12.10
C GLY A 33 9.22 -36.11 -12.25
N TYR A 34 9.66 -34.92 -11.83
CA TYR A 34 8.91 -33.69 -12.09
C TYR A 34 9.17 -33.19 -13.51
N ASP A 35 8.12 -32.69 -14.15
CA ASP A 35 8.20 -31.99 -15.43
C ASP A 35 8.57 -30.51 -15.19
N ILE A 36 9.73 -30.10 -15.69
CA ILE A 36 10.27 -28.75 -15.48
C ILE A 36 9.44 -27.68 -16.16
N GLU A 37 8.83 -27.96 -17.30
CA GLU A 37 7.94 -27.02 -17.98
C GLU A 37 6.69 -26.75 -17.13
N VAL A 38 6.12 -27.81 -16.54
CA VAL A 38 4.98 -27.70 -15.62
C VAL A 38 5.37 -26.95 -14.36
N VAL A 39 6.53 -27.27 -13.76
CA VAL A 39 7.04 -26.58 -12.56
C VAL A 39 7.24 -25.09 -12.85
N ASN A 40 7.88 -24.75 -13.97
CA ASN A 40 8.13 -23.37 -14.37
C ASN A 40 6.84 -22.59 -14.62
N ASN A 41 5.83 -23.22 -15.24
CA ASN A 41 4.52 -22.59 -15.44
C ASN A 41 3.82 -22.30 -14.10
N ILE A 42 3.82 -23.27 -13.18
CA ILE A 42 3.28 -23.08 -11.83
C ILE A 42 4.04 -21.97 -11.09
N ALA A 43 5.37 -21.96 -11.17
CA ALA A 43 6.23 -20.97 -10.53
C ALA A 43 5.97 -19.56 -11.07
N ASP A 44 5.93 -19.39 -12.40
CA ASP A 44 5.65 -18.10 -13.04
C ASP A 44 4.25 -17.57 -12.71
N LYS A 45 3.24 -18.44 -12.76
CA LYS A 45 1.87 -18.07 -12.36
C LYS A 45 1.80 -17.64 -10.90
N SER A 46 2.44 -18.38 -10.01
CA SER A 46 2.49 -18.08 -8.58
C SER A 46 3.23 -16.77 -8.32
N PHE A 47 4.38 -16.56 -8.97
CA PHE A 47 5.17 -15.35 -8.87
C PHE A 47 4.38 -14.11 -9.30
N LYS A 48 3.66 -14.20 -10.43
CA LYS A 48 2.80 -13.11 -10.92
C LYS A 48 1.68 -12.79 -9.94
N GLN A 49 1.01 -13.81 -9.40
CA GLN A 49 -0.08 -13.64 -8.42
C GLN A 49 0.41 -12.99 -7.12
N ILE A 50 1.53 -13.50 -6.57
CA ILE A 50 2.14 -12.96 -5.35
C ILE A 50 2.58 -11.52 -5.59
N THR A 51 3.26 -11.24 -6.70
CA THR A 51 3.72 -9.88 -7.04
C THR A 51 2.55 -8.91 -7.19
N PHE A 52 1.47 -9.33 -7.86
CA PHE A 52 0.27 -8.51 -8.01
C PHE A 52 -0.37 -8.20 -6.64
N SER A 53 -0.50 -9.22 -5.79
CA SER A 53 -1.08 -9.09 -4.46
C SER A 53 -0.24 -8.17 -3.56
N LEU A 54 1.09 -8.34 -3.57
CA LEU A 54 2.02 -7.48 -2.85
C LEU A 54 1.95 -6.04 -3.32
N LYS A 55 1.90 -5.80 -4.63
CA LYS A 55 1.73 -4.45 -5.19
C LYS A 55 0.41 -3.82 -4.72
N GLY A 56 -0.69 -4.59 -4.72
CA GLY A 56 -1.97 -4.14 -4.19
C GLY A 56 -1.88 -3.73 -2.72
N GLN A 57 -1.30 -4.58 -1.87
CA GLN A 57 -1.12 -4.29 -0.45
C GLN A 57 -0.23 -3.06 -0.20
N LEU A 58 0.88 -2.94 -0.91
CA LEU A 58 1.77 -1.78 -0.82
C LEU A 58 1.08 -0.49 -1.26
N ASN A 59 0.24 -0.55 -2.30
CA ASN A 59 -0.53 0.60 -2.74
C ASN A 59 -1.57 0.99 -1.68
N SER A 60 -2.35 0.04 -1.15
CA SER A 60 -3.31 0.32 -0.07
C SER A 60 -2.63 0.92 1.16
N GLN A 61 -1.45 0.43 1.53
CA GLN A 61 -0.67 1.00 2.63
C GLN A 61 -0.25 2.44 2.34
N LYS A 62 0.19 2.74 1.11
CA LYS A 62 0.55 4.12 0.71
C LYS A 62 -0.66 5.04 0.72
N ASP A 63 -1.82 4.56 0.25
CA ASP A 63 -3.06 5.32 0.23
C ASP A 63 -3.51 5.66 1.67
N GLU A 64 -3.42 4.70 2.60
CA GLU A 64 -3.71 4.91 4.02
C GLU A 64 -2.74 5.93 4.65
N ILE A 65 -1.43 5.78 4.42
CA ILE A 65 -0.42 6.75 4.90
C ILE A 65 -0.70 8.15 4.37
N LEU A 66 -1.07 8.28 3.09
CA LEU A 66 -1.40 9.56 2.49
C LEU A 66 -2.66 10.16 3.12
N LEU A 67 -3.70 9.35 3.31
CA LEU A 67 -4.94 9.76 3.98
C LEU A 67 -4.67 10.28 5.39
N GLU A 68 -3.83 9.59 6.17
CA GLU A 68 -3.42 10.03 7.50
C GLU A 68 -2.63 11.34 7.46
N LYS A 69 -1.72 11.50 6.50
CA LYS A 69 -0.94 12.73 6.34
C LYS A 69 -1.85 13.93 6.03
N VAL A 70 -2.78 13.79 5.09
CA VAL A 70 -3.71 14.88 4.73
C VAL A 70 -4.67 15.18 5.88
N THR A 71 -5.15 14.15 6.57
CA THR A 71 -5.99 14.31 7.77
C THR A 71 -5.27 15.12 8.84
N LYS A 72 -4.02 14.76 9.13
CA LYS A 72 -3.19 15.46 10.11
C LYS A 72 -2.94 16.91 9.69
N TYR A 73 -2.66 17.16 8.42
CA TYR A 73 -2.51 18.52 7.89
C TYR A 73 -3.74 19.38 8.18
N PHE A 74 -4.94 18.86 7.94
CA PHE A 74 -6.17 19.56 8.26
C PHE A 74 -6.40 19.77 9.76
N GLN A 75 -6.11 18.77 10.60
CA GLN A 75 -6.20 18.92 12.06
C GLN A 75 -5.24 20.01 12.55
N ASP A 76 -4.01 20.02 12.06
CA ASP A 76 -3.01 21.04 12.39
C ASP A 76 -3.46 22.42 11.90
N ALA A 77 -4.07 22.51 10.72
CA ALA A 77 -4.63 23.76 10.20
C ALA A 77 -5.78 24.29 11.06
N ILE A 78 -6.69 23.43 11.53
CA ILE A 78 -7.76 23.81 12.47
C ILE A 78 -7.15 24.34 13.77
N ASN A 79 -6.20 23.60 14.36
CA ASN A 79 -5.54 23.99 15.62
C ASN A 79 -4.78 25.32 15.51
N LYS A 80 -4.18 25.60 14.35
CA LYS A 80 -3.43 26.83 14.06
C LYS A 80 -4.30 27.94 13.45
N ASN A 81 -5.59 27.69 13.26
CA ASN A 81 -6.54 28.58 12.61
C ASN A 81 -6.09 29.08 11.21
N ILE A 82 -5.57 28.17 10.38
CA ILE A 82 -5.13 28.47 9.01
C ILE A 82 -6.35 28.50 8.09
N GLU A 83 -6.71 29.67 7.59
CA GLU A 83 -7.99 29.93 6.93
C GLU A 83 -8.21 29.11 5.65
N LYS A 84 -7.20 28.97 4.78
CA LYS A 84 -7.35 28.32 3.47
C LYS A 84 -7.73 26.83 3.57
N PRO A 85 -6.98 25.98 4.33
CA PRO A 85 -7.40 24.59 4.55
C PRO A 85 -8.73 24.46 5.30
N ILE A 86 -9.01 25.33 6.27
CA ILE A 86 -10.29 25.32 7.00
C ILE A 86 -11.47 25.63 6.05
N SER A 87 -11.30 26.61 5.16
CA SER A 87 -12.32 26.98 4.17
C SER A 87 -12.56 25.87 3.16
N TYR A 88 -11.49 25.16 2.76
CA TYR A 88 -11.62 23.97 1.91
C TYR A 88 -12.45 22.89 2.59
N LEU A 89 -12.17 22.57 3.87
CA LEU A 89 -12.99 21.63 4.64
C LEU A 89 -14.43 22.09 4.80
N ARG A 90 -14.68 23.39 5.02
CA ARG A 90 -16.03 23.95 5.10
C ARG A 90 -16.82 23.64 3.82
N ASN A 91 -16.22 23.90 2.67
CA ASN A 91 -16.84 23.61 1.37
C ASN A 91 -17.14 22.11 1.20
N LEU A 92 -16.25 21.24 1.66
CA LEU A 92 -16.49 19.79 1.63
C LEU A 92 -17.67 19.38 2.52
N VAL A 93 -17.72 19.88 3.76
CA VAL A 93 -18.85 19.62 4.68
C VAL A 93 -20.17 20.13 4.09
N ASP A 94 -20.16 21.33 3.51
CA ASP A 94 -21.33 21.93 2.87
C ASP A 94 -21.77 21.18 1.62
N SER A 95 -20.87 20.47 0.93
CA SER A 95 -21.24 19.55 -0.15
C SER A 95 -21.74 18.19 0.33
N ASN A 96 -21.31 17.74 1.52
CA ASN A 96 -21.60 16.43 2.10
C ASN A 96 -22.66 16.49 3.23
N GLN A 97 -23.60 17.45 3.17
CA GLN A 97 -24.58 17.78 4.22
C GLN A 97 -25.28 16.59 4.89
N LEU A 98 -25.42 15.46 4.20
CA LEU A 98 -26.08 14.25 4.71
C LEU A 98 -25.27 13.52 5.80
N ALA A 99 -23.93 13.60 5.80
CA ALA A 99 -23.09 12.83 6.72
C ALA A 99 -22.67 13.60 7.99
N PHE A 100 -22.60 14.93 7.93
CA PHE A 100 -21.95 15.75 8.97
C PHE A 100 -22.87 16.75 9.69
N GLY A 101 -24.20 16.57 9.59
CA GLY A 101 -25.24 17.45 10.13
C GLY A 101 -24.81 18.28 11.35
N HIS A 102 -24.73 19.60 11.15
CA HIS A 102 -24.47 20.63 12.16
C HIS A 102 -23.20 20.49 13.02
N ARG A 103 -22.21 19.67 12.63
CA ARG A 103 -20.91 19.67 13.32
C ARG A 103 -20.14 20.94 12.98
N ASN A 104 -19.76 21.71 13.99
CA ASN A 104 -18.82 22.83 13.82
C ASN A 104 -17.48 22.27 13.33
N LEU A 105 -16.85 22.92 12.34
CA LEU A 105 -15.53 22.54 11.81
C LEU A 105 -14.47 22.35 12.91
N GLU A 106 -14.52 23.19 13.95
CA GLU A 106 -13.64 23.13 15.13
C GLU A 106 -13.81 21.86 15.98
N LYS A 107 -14.86 21.08 15.75
CA LYS A 107 -15.16 19.82 16.44
C LYS A 107 -14.99 18.59 15.55
N LEU A 108 -14.50 18.74 14.32
CA LEU A 108 -14.22 17.59 13.46
C LEU A 108 -13.08 16.76 14.05
N THR A 109 -13.36 15.50 14.30
CA THR A 109 -12.36 14.53 14.73
C THR A 109 -11.48 14.10 13.54
N SER A 110 -10.38 13.41 13.84
CA SER A 110 -9.52 12.83 12.78
C SER A 110 -10.32 11.90 11.87
N ASP A 111 -11.19 11.08 12.45
CA ASP A 111 -12.03 10.14 11.70
C ASP A 111 -13.07 10.86 10.85
N ASP A 112 -13.65 11.96 11.35
CA ASP A 112 -14.57 12.79 10.56
C ASP A 112 -13.87 13.39 9.33
N ILE A 113 -12.66 13.89 9.50
CA ILE A 113 -11.86 14.44 8.40
C ILE A 113 -11.48 13.34 7.41
N LYS A 114 -11.04 12.16 7.89
CA LYS A 114 -10.76 11.00 7.03
C LYS A 114 -11.99 10.64 6.19
N GLU A 115 -13.16 10.55 6.81
CA GLU A 115 -14.41 10.20 6.15
C GLU A 115 -14.82 11.25 5.09
N LEU A 116 -14.54 12.54 5.32
CA LEU A 116 -14.78 13.61 4.34
C LEU A 116 -13.89 13.51 3.10
N ILE A 117 -12.61 13.14 3.28
CA ILE A 117 -11.60 13.27 2.22
C ILE A 117 -11.23 11.94 1.55
N LYS A 118 -11.60 10.78 2.11
CA LYS A 118 -11.19 9.45 1.63
C LYS A 118 -11.49 9.19 0.15
N ASP A 119 -12.57 9.77 -0.38
CA ASP A 119 -13.00 9.57 -1.76
C ASP A 119 -12.47 10.67 -2.72
N HIS A 120 -11.59 11.55 -2.24
CA HIS A 120 -11.01 12.65 -3.01
C HIS A 120 -9.57 12.34 -3.43
N ASN A 121 -9.10 13.02 -4.48
CA ASN A 121 -7.68 12.98 -4.84
C ASN A 121 -6.85 13.75 -3.81
N LEU A 122 -6.24 13.01 -2.89
CA LEU A 122 -5.46 13.54 -1.78
C LEU A 122 -4.20 14.31 -2.22
N LEU A 123 -3.59 13.94 -3.35
CA LEU A 123 -2.45 14.66 -3.91
C LEU A 123 -2.86 16.04 -4.41
N ASP A 124 -3.97 16.11 -5.17
CA ASP A 124 -4.50 17.39 -5.64
C ASP A 124 -4.90 18.30 -4.48
N ILE A 125 -5.41 17.73 -3.38
CA ILE A 125 -5.72 18.48 -2.15
C ILE A 125 -4.44 19.12 -1.61
N LEU A 126 -3.38 18.34 -1.41
CA LEU A 126 -2.11 18.85 -0.88
C LEU A 126 -1.51 19.90 -1.82
N GLU A 127 -1.47 19.66 -3.13
CA GLU A 127 -0.94 20.63 -4.10
C GLU A 127 -1.73 21.94 -4.08
N LYS A 128 -3.06 21.91 -4.05
CA LYS A 128 -3.88 23.13 -4.00
C LYS A 128 -3.67 23.91 -2.71
N LEU A 129 -3.37 23.24 -1.60
CA LEU A 129 -3.23 23.86 -0.29
C LEU A 129 -1.80 24.33 -0.01
N GLU A 130 -0.78 23.63 -0.51
CA GLU A 130 0.65 23.97 -0.36
C GLU A 130 1.16 25.00 -1.39
N ASN A 131 0.56 25.08 -2.59
CA ASN A 131 1.04 25.97 -3.67
C ASN A 131 0.91 27.50 -3.42
N ASP A 132 0.53 27.93 -2.21
CA ASP A 132 0.55 29.36 -1.82
C ASP A 132 1.76 29.73 -0.92
N GLU A 133 2.65 28.79 -0.54
CA GLU A 133 3.94 29.12 0.10
C GLU A 133 5.00 29.63 -0.90
N LYS A 134 4.60 30.55 -1.78
CA LYS A 134 5.53 31.39 -2.54
C LYS A 134 5.16 32.86 -2.34
N PHE A 135 5.60 33.45 -1.24
CA PHE A 135 6.06 34.85 -1.17
C PHE A 135 6.97 35.06 0.05
#